data_AF-A0A497H4W4-F1
#
_entry.id   AF-A0A497H4W4-F1
#
_cell.length_a   1.000
_cell.length_b   1.000
_cell.length_c   1.000
_cell.angle_alpha   90.00
_cell.angle_beta   90.00
_cell.angle_gamma   90.00
#
_symmetry.space_group_name_H-M   'P 1'
#
loop_
_entity.id
_entity.type
_entity.pdbx_description
1 polymer ?
#
loop_
_entity_poly.entity_id
_entity_poly.type
_entity_poly.pdbx_seq_one_letter_code
_entity_poly.pdbx_strand_id
1 'polypeptide(L)'
;MNEQEIIAKLRVLEEIKPRRDWMKNTLRDITGQRTYLVNFNFLKTPAFSFAILMIVLVALSWLGLFNQPKSDDFKTAVLEIAENDVYDYNYYLEKASKVLEKAKTIDQTDKKSQVVKEAKEALEKAVEKLPSHPKNPKESGKIVEKVKVIKKNLAALGEEAKELTKPTKQLEEKTKEMIENEIYRIKVEAELAMLENRTLTDEQKELLKEAKNDYNNQDYLSALEKILQLTNQ
;
A
#
# COMPACT_ATOMS: atom_id res chain seq x y z
N MET A 1 28.58 41.76 -6.34
CA MET A 1 28.46 40.34 -6.74
C MET A 1 27.42 40.29 -7.85
N ASN A 2 27.79 39.81 -9.02
CA ASN A 2 26.94 39.83 -10.22
C ASN A 2 26.05 38.56 -10.24
N GLU A 3 24.86 38.66 -10.81
CA GLU A 3 23.90 37.54 -10.92
C GLU A 3 24.52 36.32 -11.64
N GLN A 4 25.40 36.59 -12.60
CA GLN A 4 26.17 35.56 -13.29
C GLN A 4 27.13 34.79 -12.36
N GLU A 5 27.71 35.44 -11.35
CA GLU A 5 28.58 34.76 -10.36
C GLU A 5 27.77 33.86 -9.43
N ILE A 6 26.53 34.25 -9.11
CA ILE A 6 25.64 33.45 -8.27
C ILE A 6 25.24 32.17 -8.99
N ILE A 7 24.85 32.28 -10.27
CA ILE A 7 24.48 31.13 -11.10
C ILE A 7 25.67 30.17 -11.28
N ALA A 8 26.88 30.72 -11.49
CA ALA A 8 28.08 29.90 -11.59
C ALA A 8 28.38 29.14 -10.28
N LYS A 9 28.23 29.79 -9.13
CA LYS A 9 28.42 29.14 -7.82
C LYS A 9 27.36 28.08 -7.53
N LEU A 10 26.12 28.29 -7.94
CA LEU A 10 25.04 27.30 -7.77
C LEU A 10 25.29 26.04 -8.61
N ARG A 11 25.77 26.17 -9.86
CA ARG A 11 26.16 25.01 -10.69
C ARG A 11 27.25 24.16 -10.04
N VAL A 12 28.24 24.80 -9.42
CA VAL A 12 29.31 24.08 -8.72
C VAL A 12 28.77 23.30 -7.51
N LEU A 13 27.77 23.83 -6.81
CA LEU A 13 27.14 23.13 -5.68
C LEU A 13 26.32 21.91 -6.13
N GLU A 14 25.72 21.95 -7.33
CA GLU A 14 24.94 20.85 -7.89
C GLU A 14 25.82 19.63 -8.27
N GLU A 15 27.09 19.85 -8.58
CA GLU A 15 28.07 18.79 -8.87
C GLU A 15 28.68 18.13 -7.63
N ILE A 16 28.52 18.72 -6.44
CA ILE A 16 29.02 18.14 -5.19
C ILE A 16 28.11 16.99 -4.77
N LYS A 17 28.48 15.76 -5.16
CA LYS A 17 27.82 14.55 -4.65
C LYS A 17 27.96 14.49 -3.13
N PRO A 18 26.86 14.25 -2.39
CA PRO A 18 26.93 14.14 -0.93
C PRO A 18 27.86 12.99 -0.55
N ARG A 19 28.75 13.24 0.43
CA ARG A 19 29.65 12.22 0.96
C ARG A 19 28.81 11.05 1.47
N ARG A 20 29.21 9.82 1.12
CA ARG A 20 28.46 8.59 1.45
C ARG A 20 28.21 8.44 2.96
N ASP A 21 29.12 8.92 3.79
CA ASP A 21 29.00 8.84 5.25
C ASP A 21 27.90 9.76 5.79
N TRP A 22 27.72 10.93 5.18
CA TRP A 22 26.64 11.84 5.52
C TRP A 22 25.29 11.22 5.14
N MET A 23 25.18 10.66 3.93
CA MET A 23 23.97 9.98 3.48
C MET A 23 23.58 8.80 4.41
N LYS A 24 24.55 8.00 4.86
CA LYS A 24 24.31 6.88 5.79
C LYS A 24 23.84 7.36 7.16
N ASN A 25 24.46 8.41 7.71
CA ASN A 25 24.09 8.95 9.01
C ASN A 25 22.70 9.60 8.97
N THR A 26 22.43 10.40 7.94
CA THR A 26 21.12 11.02 7.74
C THR A 26 20.04 9.96 7.49
N LEU A 27 20.34 8.91 6.71
CA LEU A 27 19.41 7.79 6.53
C LEU A 27 19.13 7.10 7.86
N ARG A 28 20.15 6.83 8.68
CA ARG A 28 20.01 6.20 10.01
C ARG A 28 19.20 7.06 10.99
N ASP A 29 19.40 8.37 10.96
CA ASP A 29 18.70 9.32 11.83
C ASP A 29 17.24 9.52 11.39
N ILE A 30 16.95 9.53 10.08
CA ILE A 30 15.58 9.64 9.53
C ILE A 30 14.80 8.32 9.70
N THR A 31 15.45 7.17 9.51
CA THR A 31 14.79 5.85 9.61
C THR A 31 14.65 5.34 11.04
N GLY A 32 15.19 6.04 12.03
CA GLY A 32 15.04 5.69 13.45
C GLY A 32 15.61 4.32 13.82
N GLN A 33 16.47 3.72 12.97
CA GLN A 33 17.15 2.45 13.25
C GLN A 33 18.25 2.65 14.30
N ARG A 34 17.84 2.93 15.55
CA ARG A 34 18.68 2.65 16.71
C ARG A 34 18.74 1.13 16.83
N THR A 35 19.90 0.57 16.58
CA THR A 35 20.15 -0.84 16.85
C THR A 35 20.06 -1.01 18.38
N TYR A 36 18.90 -1.43 18.86
CA TYR A 36 18.75 -1.92 20.23
C TYR A 36 19.54 -3.23 20.32
N LEU A 37 20.85 -3.13 20.55
CA LEU A 37 21.62 -4.27 21.01
C LEU A 37 21.11 -4.57 22.42
N VAL A 38 20.09 -5.41 22.49
CA VAL A 38 19.58 -5.97 23.75
C VAL A 38 20.75 -6.71 24.38
N ASN A 39 21.30 -6.14 25.44
CA ASN A 39 22.50 -6.66 26.08
C ASN A 39 22.10 -7.87 26.93
N PHE A 40 22.15 -9.06 26.33
CA PHE A 40 21.79 -10.33 26.97
C PHE A 40 22.86 -10.79 27.98
N ASN A 41 23.05 -10.01 29.05
CA ASN A 41 23.98 -10.37 30.12
C ASN A 41 23.49 -11.55 30.98
N PHE A 42 22.24 -12.01 30.79
CA PHE A 42 21.62 -13.11 31.53
C PHE A 42 22.04 -14.51 31.02
N LEU A 43 22.72 -14.61 29.87
CA LEU A 43 23.18 -15.89 29.30
C LEU A 43 24.46 -16.46 29.94
N LYS A 44 25.04 -15.80 30.95
CA LYS A 44 26.32 -16.21 31.55
C LYS A 44 26.21 -17.33 32.60
N THR A 45 25.02 -17.68 33.05
CA THR A 45 24.80 -18.76 34.02
C THR A 45 24.32 -20.04 33.34
N PRO A 46 25.07 -21.16 33.41
CA PRO A 46 24.72 -22.42 32.73
C PRO A 46 23.43 -23.07 33.25
N ALA A 47 22.92 -22.65 34.42
CA ALA A 47 21.67 -23.15 34.97
C ALA A 47 20.43 -22.72 34.16
N PHE A 48 20.49 -21.57 33.47
CA PHE A 48 19.34 -21.02 32.73
C PHE A 48 19.36 -21.33 31.23
N SER A 49 20.50 -21.76 30.68
CA SER A 49 20.61 -22.09 29.25
C SER A 49 19.73 -23.28 28.87
N PHE A 50 19.60 -24.27 29.76
CA PHE A 50 18.75 -25.44 29.51
C PHE A 50 17.25 -25.09 29.54
N ALA A 51 16.82 -24.24 30.47
CA ALA A 51 15.43 -23.79 30.53
C ALA A 51 15.04 -22.95 29.30
N ILE A 52 15.92 -22.03 28.87
CA ILE A 52 15.71 -21.24 27.65
C ILE A 52 15.69 -22.15 26.42
N LEU A 53 16.60 -23.13 26.33
CA LEU A 53 16.61 -24.10 25.24
C LEU A 53 15.31 -24.92 25.18
N MET A 54 14.75 -25.32 26.34
CA MET A 54 13.46 -26.00 26.41
C MET A 54 12.30 -25.08 25.99
N ILE A 55 12.30 -23.81 26.41
CA ILE A 55 11.28 -22.84 25.97
C ILE A 55 11.36 -22.63 24.46
N VAL A 56 12.57 -22.52 23.89
CA VAL A 56 12.77 -22.41 22.45
C VAL A 56 12.30 -23.68 21.74
N LEU A 57 12.60 -24.87 22.25
CA LEU A 57 12.15 -26.13 21.64
C LEU A 57 10.62 -26.30 21.69
N VAL A 58 9.97 -25.89 22.77
CA VAL A 58 8.51 -25.88 22.89
C VAL A 58 7.89 -24.84 21.96
N ALA A 59 8.47 -23.64 21.85
CA ALA A 59 8.03 -22.62 20.90
C ALA A 59 8.19 -23.09 19.44
N LEU A 60 9.32 -23.73 19.10
CA LEU A 60 9.54 -24.32 17.77
C LEU A 60 8.57 -25.48 17.48
N SER A 61 8.20 -26.25 18.50
CA SER A 61 7.18 -27.31 18.40
C SER A 61 5.78 -26.74 18.19
N TRP A 62 5.44 -25.65 18.87
CA TRP A 62 4.16 -24.96 18.70
C TRP A 62 4.03 -24.29 17.32
N LEU A 63 5.15 -23.85 16.74
CA LEU A 63 5.24 -23.32 15.38
C LEU A 63 5.22 -24.42 14.29
N GLY A 64 5.05 -25.69 14.66
CA GLY A 64 4.86 -26.79 13.69
C GLY A 64 6.11 -27.23 12.95
N LEU A 65 7.31 -26.77 13.34
CA LEU A 65 8.56 -27.05 12.62
C LEU A 65 9.03 -28.52 12.70
N PHE A 66 8.44 -29.33 13.60
CA PHE A 66 8.71 -30.78 13.70
C PHE A 66 7.70 -31.65 12.95
N ASN A 67 6.55 -31.11 12.54
CA ASN A 67 5.69 -31.78 11.58
C ASN A 67 6.16 -31.35 10.20
N GLN A 68 7.07 -32.10 9.58
CA GLN A 68 7.57 -31.79 8.24
C GLN A 68 6.45 -31.93 7.19
N PRO A 69 5.90 -30.86 6.60
CA PRO A 69 5.43 -30.94 5.23
C PRO A 69 6.64 -31.12 4.31
N LYS A 70 6.45 -31.81 3.19
CA LYS A 70 7.49 -32.02 2.17
C LYS A 70 8.09 -30.67 1.77
N SER A 71 9.41 -30.62 1.63
CA SER A 71 10.24 -29.42 1.52
C SER A 71 9.87 -28.42 0.42
N ASP A 72 9.00 -28.79 -0.53
CA ASP A 72 8.50 -27.87 -1.54
C ASP A 72 7.42 -26.94 -0.99
N ASP A 73 6.53 -27.42 -0.09
CA ASP A 73 5.42 -26.64 0.45
C ASP A 73 5.86 -25.54 1.43
N PHE A 74 6.99 -25.74 2.14
CA PHE A 74 7.49 -24.72 3.08
C PHE A 74 8.11 -23.53 2.34
N LYS A 75 8.73 -23.75 1.17
CA LYS A 75 9.25 -22.65 0.37
C LYS A 75 8.12 -21.85 -0.26
N THR A 76 7.09 -22.50 -0.79
CA THR A 76 5.90 -21.80 -1.30
C THR A 76 5.15 -21.10 -0.17
N ALA A 77 4.88 -21.73 0.96
CA ALA A 77 4.18 -21.09 2.07
C ALA A 77 4.96 -19.92 2.69
N VAL A 78 6.27 -20.04 2.88
CA VAL A 78 7.10 -18.94 3.41
C VAL A 78 7.32 -17.83 2.36
N LEU A 79 7.43 -18.15 1.06
CA LEU A 79 7.42 -17.11 0.02
C LEU A 79 6.05 -16.44 -0.09
N GLU A 80 4.95 -17.18 0.04
CA GLU A 80 3.59 -16.67 -0.09
C GLU A 80 3.22 -15.76 1.08
N ILE A 81 3.65 -16.11 2.31
CA ILE A 81 3.54 -15.24 3.48
C ILE A 81 4.45 -14.01 3.35
N ALA A 82 5.69 -14.17 2.84
CA ALA A 82 6.61 -13.05 2.64
C ALA A 82 6.20 -12.12 1.47
N GLU A 83 5.60 -12.64 0.40
CA GLU A 83 5.10 -11.82 -0.73
C GLU A 83 3.81 -11.08 -0.40
N ASN A 84 3.00 -11.60 0.53
CA ASN A 84 1.73 -10.97 0.88
C ASN A 84 1.87 -9.74 1.79
N ASP A 85 2.90 -9.65 2.63
CA ASP A 85 3.12 -8.46 3.48
C ASP A 85 4.15 -7.45 2.95
N VAL A 86 5.05 -7.86 2.05
CA VAL A 86 6.15 -6.97 1.58
C VAL A 86 5.74 -6.11 0.37
N TYR A 87 4.82 -6.58 -0.47
CA TYR A 87 4.44 -5.88 -1.70
C TYR A 87 3.05 -5.25 -1.59
N ASP A 88 2.99 -3.93 -1.72
CA ASP A 88 1.75 -3.16 -1.72
C ASP A 88 1.06 -3.13 -3.11
N TYR A 89 -0.13 -2.55 -3.17
CA TYR A 89 -0.86 -2.37 -4.43
C TYR A 89 -0.03 -1.64 -5.50
N ASN A 90 0.85 -0.72 -5.10
CA ASN A 90 1.64 0.11 -5.98
C ASN A 90 2.69 -0.72 -6.73
N TYR A 91 3.30 -1.71 -6.06
CA TYR A 91 4.14 -2.71 -6.70
C TYR A 91 3.38 -3.50 -7.78
N TYR A 92 2.18 -4.00 -7.47
CA TYR A 92 1.41 -4.83 -8.40
C TYR A 92 0.92 -4.04 -9.61
N LEU A 93 0.48 -2.77 -9.43
CA LEU A 93 0.15 -1.87 -10.53
C LEU A 93 1.36 -1.59 -11.43
N GLU A 94 2.54 -1.37 -10.83
CA GLU A 94 3.78 -1.15 -11.58
C GLU A 94 4.21 -2.40 -12.36
N LYS A 95 4.12 -3.57 -11.72
CA LYS A 95 4.41 -4.86 -12.33
C LYS A 95 3.49 -5.11 -13.52
N ALA A 96 2.17 -4.98 -13.33
CA ALA A 96 1.19 -5.14 -14.41
C ALA A 96 1.48 -4.20 -15.59
N SER A 97 1.73 -2.91 -15.32
CA SER A 97 2.08 -1.94 -16.37
C SER A 97 3.32 -2.34 -17.16
N LYS A 98 4.41 -2.71 -16.48
CA LYS A 98 5.68 -3.12 -17.12
C LYS A 98 5.55 -4.42 -17.90
N VAL A 99 4.83 -5.39 -17.37
CA VAL A 99 4.60 -6.68 -18.04
C VAL A 99 3.78 -6.46 -19.32
N LEU A 100 2.74 -5.63 -19.26
CA LEU A 100 1.96 -5.26 -20.46
C LEU A 100 2.75 -4.46 -21.48
N GLU A 101 3.67 -3.57 -21.07
CA GLU A 101 4.59 -2.92 -22.01
C GLU A 101 5.49 -3.93 -22.72
N LYS A 102 6.07 -4.87 -21.98
CA LYS A 102 6.90 -5.94 -22.57
C LYS A 102 6.10 -6.78 -23.57
N ALA A 103 4.83 -7.08 -23.26
CA ALA A 103 3.95 -7.85 -24.13
C ALA A 103 3.79 -7.24 -25.53
N LYS A 104 3.87 -5.90 -25.65
CA LYS A 104 3.78 -5.21 -26.95
C LYS A 104 4.95 -5.48 -27.87
N THR A 105 6.11 -5.85 -27.31
CA THR A 105 7.37 -6.04 -28.05
C THR A 105 7.68 -7.50 -28.35
N ILE A 106 6.83 -8.43 -27.90
CA ILE A 106 7.04 -9.87 -28.05
C ILE A 106 6.17 -10.39 -29.20
N ASP A 107 6.81 -10.81 -30.28
CA ASP A 107 6.16 -11.42 -31.44
C ASP A 107 5.98 -12.95 -31.30
N GLN A 108 6.68 -13.59 -30.36
CA GLN A 108 6.59 -15.03 -30.14
C GLN A 108 5.39 -15.40 -29.27
N THR A 109 4.43 -16.13 -29.85
CA THR A 109 3.14 -16.52 -29.23
C THR A 109 3.28 -17.18 -27.86
N ASP A 110 4.24 -18.10 -27.69
CA ASP A 110 4.42 -18.83 -26.42
C ASP A 110 4.90 -17.92 -25.28
N LYS A 111 5.85 -17.02 -25.57
CA LYS A 111 6.33 -16.02 -24.61
C LYS A 111 5.27 -14.98 -24.31
N LYS A 112 4.44 -14.64 -25.30
CA LYS A 112 3.33 -13.70 -25.15
C LYS A 112 2.26 -14.24 -24.18
N SER A 113 1.93 -15.53 -24.29
CA SER A 113 0.99 -16.19 -23.36
C SER A 113 1.49 -16.16 -21.91
N GLN A 114 2.77 -16.42 -21.68
CA GLN A 114 3.36 -16.34 -20.34
C GLN A 114 3.27 -14.93 -19.76
N VAL A 115 3.60 -13.92 -20.57
CA VAL A 115 3.53 -12.51 -20.15
C VAL A 115 2.10 -12.07 -19.88
N VAL A 116 1.11 -12.56 -20.63
CA VAL A 116 -0.32 -12.33 -20.34
C VAL A 116 -0.72 -12.95 -19.00
N LYS A 117 -0.27 -14.17 -18.67
CA LYS A 117 -0.53 -14.78 -17.36
C LYS A 117 0.08 -13.98 -16.22
N GLU A 118 1.33 -13.56 -16.35
CA GLU A 118 2.00 -12.72 -15.35
C GLU A 118 1.29 -11.36 -15.16
N ALA A 119 0.80 -10.76 -16.24
CA ALA A 119 0.01 -9.54 -16.18
C ALA A 119 -1.32 -9.77 -15.45
N LYS A 120 -1.98 -10.90 -15.71
CA LYS A 120 -3.24 -11.28 -15.07
C LYS A 120 -3.07 -11.41 -13.56
N GLU A 121 -2.08 -12.17 -13.11
CA GLU A 121 -1.78 -12.35 -11.69
C GLU A 121 -1.45 -11.01 -11.02
N ALA A 122 -0.66 -10.15 -11.68
CA ALA A 122 -0.35 -8.83 -11.16
C ALA A 122 -1.59 -7.94 -11.04
N LEU A 123 -2.52 -8.00 -12.00
CA LEU A 123 -3.78 -7.25 -11.94
C LEU A 123 -4.70 -7.78 -10.85
N GLU A 124 -4.84 -9.10 -10.71
CA GLU A 124 -5.66 -9.72 -9.67
C GLU A 124 -5.15 -9.34 -8.27
N LYS A 125 -3.83 -9.42 -8.04
CA LYS A 125 -3.22 -8.96 -6.78
C LYS A 125 -3.34 -7.44 -6.59
N ALA A 126 -3.28 -6.66 -7.66
CA ALA A 126 -3.51 -5.21 -7.57
C ALA A 126 -4.95 -4.89 -7.17
N VAL A 127 -5.94 -5.62 -7.72
CA VAL A 127 -7.35 -5.49 -7.32
C VAL A 127 -7.51 -5.84 -5.85
N GLU A 128 -6.97 -6.98 -5.41
CA GLU A 128 -7.08 -7.44 -4.02
C GLU A 128 -6.52 -6.40 -3.04
N LYS A 129 -5.29 -5.95 -3.29
CA LYS A 129 -4.57 -5.05 -2.39
C LYS A 129 -4.91 -3.58 -2.54
N LEU A 130 -5.71 -3.20 -3.55
CA LEU A 130 -6.09 -1.80 -3.73
C LEU A 130 -6.78 -1.29 -2.46
N PRO A 131 -6.28 -0.20 -1.86
CA PRO A 131 -6.88 0.32 -0.65
C PRO A 131 -8.28 0.83 -0.97
N SER A 132 -9.25 0.54 -0.11
CA SER A 132 -10.57 1.18 -0.21
C SER A 132 -10.44 2.70 -0.03
N HIS A 133 -9.45 3.15 0.76
CA HIS A 133 -9.23 4.55 1.11
C HIS A 133 -7.74 4.91 0.97
N PRO A 134 -7.38 5.76 0.01
CA PRO A 134 -6.03 6.24 -0.15
C PRO A 134 -5.69 7.21 0.99
N LYS A 135 -4.42 7.32 1.37
CA LYS A 135 -4.01 8.16 2.52
C LYS A 135 -4.16 9.64 2.23
N ASN A 136 -4.18 10.02 0.95
CA ASN A 136 -4.36 11.40 0.52
C ASN A 136 -4.80 11.47 -0.96
N PRO A 137 -5.35 12.60 -1.42
CA PRO A 137 -5.79 12.78 -2.81
C PRO A 137 -4.70 12.61 -3.87
N LYS A 138 -3.43 12.89 -3.54
CA LYS A 138 -2.31 12.72 -4.49
C LYS A 138 -2.05 11.24 -4.77
N GLU A 139 -2.23 10.38 -3.78
CA GLU A 139 -2.11 8.93 -3.91
C GLU A 139 -3.21 8.37 -4.82
N SER A 140 -4.47 8.80 -4.64
CA SER A 140 -5.58 8.47 -5.54
C SER A 140 -5.28 8.84 -6.98
N GLY A 141 -4.73 10.05 -7.20
CA GLY A 141 -4.33 10.51 -8.53
C GLY A 141 -3.29 9.60 -9.19
N LYS A 142 -2.28 9.15 -8.44
CA LYS A 142 -1.25 8.23 -8.93
C LYS A 142 -1.85 6.86 -9.29
N ILE A 143 -2.77 6.34 -8.47
CA ILE A 143 -3.46 5.08 -8.75
C ILE A 143 -4.23 5.20 -10.06
N VAL A 144 -5.03 6.25 -10.22
CA VAL A 144 -5.82 6.51 -11.44
C VAL A 144 -4.94 6.59 -12.68
N GLU A 145 -3.81 7.29 -12.58
CA GLU A 145 -2.86 7.40 -13.68
C GLU A 145 -2.29 6.04 -14.08
N LYS A 146 -1.88 5.21 -13.10
CA LYS A 146 -1.39 3.86 -13.35
C LYS A 146 -2.44 2.96 -13.99
N VAL A 147 -3.68 2.99 -13.49
CA VAL A 147 -4.80 2.24 -14.08
C VAL A 147 -5.08 2.67 -15.52
N LYS A 148 -5.00 3.99 -15.79
CA LYS A 148 -5.12 4.51 -17.16
C LYS A 148 -4.02 4.02 -18.09
N VAL A 149 -2.76 3.97 -17.61
CA VAL A 149 -1.64 3.41 -18.37
C VAL A 149 -1.86 1.92 -18.65
N ILE A 150 -2.27 1.14 -17.65
CA ILE A 150 -2.62 -0.28 -17.80
C ILE A 150 -3.68 -0.46 -18.88
N LYS A 151 -4.77 0.30 -18.84
CA LYS A 151 -5.86 0.25 -19.83
C LYS A 151 -5.36 0.56 -21.24
N LYS A 152 -4.53 1.61 -21.38
CA LYS A 152 -3.93 1.98 -22.67
C LYS A 152 -3.04 0.85 -23.20
N ASN A 153 -2.26 0.23 -22.33
CA ASN A 153 -1.34 -0.85 -22.71
C ASN A 153 -2.10 -2.12 -23.10
N LEU A 154 -3.18 -2.42 -22.39
CA LEU A 154 -4.07 -3.52 -22.70
C LEU A 154 -4.73 -3.33 -24.08
N ALA A 155 -5.25 -2.13 -24.36
CA ALA A 155 -5.89 -1.84 -25.64
C ALA A 155 -4.93 -2.03 -26.85
N ALA A 156 -3.64 -1.78 -26.65
CA ALA A 156 -2.62 -1.99 -27.68
C ALA A 156 -2.36 -3.49 -27.99
N LEU A 157 -2.78 -4.41 -27.12
CA LEU A 157 -2.61 -5.85 -27.30
C LEU A 157 -3.79 -6.52 -28.03
N GLY A 158 -4.90 -5.82 -28.23
CA GLY A 158 -6.05 -6.31 -29.01
C GLY A 158 -6.70 -7.58 -28.47
N GLU A 159 -7.07 -8.50 -29.36
CA GLU A 159 -7.83 -9.73 -29.09
C GLU A 159 -7.11 -10.72 -28.16
N GLU A 160 -5.79 -10.64 -28.09
CA GLU A 160 -4.94 -11.54 -27.29
C GLU A 160 -5.03 -11.23 -25.79
N ALA A 161 -5.61 -10.08 -25.44
CA ALA A 161 -5.75 -9.60 -24.08
C ALA A 161 -7.14 -9.89 -23.47
N LYS A 162 -7.95 -10.75 -24.10
CA LYS A 162 -9.30 -11.12 -23.63
C LYS A 162 -9.31 -11.55 -22.16
N GLU A 163 -8.34 -12.38 -21.76
CA GLU A 163 -8.23 -12.90 -20.39
C GLU A 163 -7.97 -11.80 -19.35
N LEU A 164 -7.36 -10.69 -19.76
CA LEU A 164 -7.03 -9.54 -18.92
C LEU A 164 -8.18 -8.54 -18.82
N THR A 165 -9.21 -8.67 -19.65
CA THR A 165 -10.34 -7.74 -19.69
C THR A 165 -11.12 -7.76 -18.37
N LYS A 166 -11.34 -8.94 -17.80
CA LYS A 166 -12.05 -9.09 -16.51
C LYS A 166 -11.30 -8.44 -15.34
N PRO A 167 -10.04 -8.80 -15.03
CA PRO A 167 -9.33 -8.19 -13.90
C PRO A 167 -9.10 -6.69 -14.11
N THR A 168 -8.93 -6.22 -15.36
CA THR A 168 -8.82 -4.78 -15.63
C THR A 168 -10.13 -4.04 -15.34
N LYS A 169 -11.29 -4.60 -15.71
CA LYS A 169 -12.59 -3.99 -15.36
C LYS A 169 -12.83 -3.93 -13.86
N GLN A 170 -12.51 -5.00 -13.14
CA GLN A 170 -12.60 -5.02 -11.67
C GLN A 170 -11.68 -3.97 -11.04
N LEU A 171 -10.47 -3.79 -11.59
CA LEU A 171 -9.55 -2.75 -11.13
C LEU A 171 -10.12 -1.34 -11.38
N GLU A 172 -10.75 -1.11 -12.54
CA GLU A 172 -11.42 0.16 -12.84
C GLU A 172 -12.58 0.44 -11.88
N GLU A 173 -13.43 -0.55 -11.61
CA GLU A 173 -14.57 -0.44 -10.69
C GLU A 173 -14.09 -0.13 -9.28
N LYS A 174 -13.14 -0.91 -8.75
CA LYS A 174 -12.59 -0.69 -7.41
C LYS A 174 -11.87 0.66 -7.29
N THR A 175 -11.23 1.12 -8.37
CA THR A 175 -10.61 2.46 -8.42
C THR A 175 -11.67 3.56 -8.38
N LYS A 176 -12.82 3.39 -9.05
CA LYS A 176 -13.93 4.35 -8.96
C LYS A 176 -14.53 4.41 -7.57
N GLU A 177 -14.83 3.25 -6.99
CA GLU A 177 -15.36 3.14 -5.62
C GLU A 177 -14.42 3.80 -4.61
N MET A 178 -13.10 3.56 -4.74
CA MET A 178 -12.08 4.22 -3.93
C MET A 178 -12.14 5.76 -4.04
N ILE A 179 -12.32 6.30 -5.25
CA ILE A 179 -12.44 7.76 -5.47
C ILE A 179 -13.73 8.30 -4.87
N GLU A 180 -14.85 7.61 -5.06
CA GLU A 180 -16.15 8.01 -4.52
C GLU A 180 -16.11 8.04 -2.99
N ASN A 181 -15.54 7.01 -2.37
CA ASN A 181 -15.32 6.96 -0.92
C ASN A 181 -14.42 8.09 -0.42
N GLU A 182 -13.34 8.42 -1.14
CA GLU A 182 -12.48 9.56 -0.80
C GLU A 182 -13.24 10.89 -0.85
N ILE A 183 -14.11 11.08 -1.86
CA ILE A 183 -14.94 12.28 -1.98
C ILE A 183 -15.93 12.37 -0.81
N TYR A 184 -16.58 11.27 -0.44
CA TYR A 184 -17.48 11.24 0.71
C TYR A 184 -16.73 11.54 2.01
N ARG A 185 -15.56 10.94 2.22
CA ARG A 185 -14.72 11.21 3.40
C ARG A 185 -14.40 12.68 3.56
N ILE A 186 -13.91 13.33 2.49
CA ILE A 186 -13.55 14.76 2.52
C ILE A 186 -14.77 15.63 2.84
N LYS A 187 -15.93 15.32 2.28
CA LYS A 187 -17.16 16.06 2.56
C LYS A 187 -17.60 15.88 4.02
N VAL A 188 -17.62 14.65 4.50
CA VAL A 188 -17.99 14.34 5.89
C VAL A 188 -17.04 15.01 6.87
N GLU A 189 -15.73 14.97 6.64
CA GLU A 189 -14.72 15.66 7.46
C GLU A 189 -14.99 17.18 7.53
N ALA A 190 -15.24 17.80 6.39
CA ALA A 190 -15.52 19.24 6.33
C ALA A 190 -16.80 19.61 7.09
N GLU A 191 -17.87 18.84 6.91
CA GLU A 191 -19.14 19.10 7.59
C GLU A 191 -19.06 18.82 9.10
N LEU A 192 -18.42 17.72 9.52
CA LEU A 192 -18.20 17.43 10.93
C LEU A 192 -17.44 18.58 11.62
N ALA A 193 -16.39 19.11 10.99
CA ALA A 193 -15.63 20.25 11.52
C ALA A 193 -16.49 21.52 11.68
N MET A 194 -17.46 21.74 10.78
CA MET A 194 -18.40 22.86 10.90
C MET A 194 -19.42 22.62 12.03
N LEU A 195 -19.91 21.38 12.18
CA LEU A 195 -20.92 21.02 13.18
C LEU A 195 -20.36 21.01 14.61
N GLU A 196 -19.07 20.74 14.80
CA GLU A 196 -18.42 20.74 16.12
C GLU A 196 -18.49 22.09 16.85
N ASN A 197 -18.63 23.19 16.11
CA ASN A 197 -18.68 24.54 16.65
C ASN A 197 -20.10 25.12 16.71
N ARG A 198 -21.13 24.33 16.34
CA ARG A 198 -22.53 24.78 16.35
C ARG A 198 -23.23 24.39 17.65
N THR A 199 -24.16 25.23 18.07
CA THR A 199 -25.13 24.87 19.10
C THR A 199 -26.17 23.94 18.49
N LEU A 200 -26.21 22.70 18.96
CA LEU A 200 -27.11 21.65 18.48
C LEU A 200 -28.16 21.30 19.54
N THR A 201 -29.37 20.94 19.12
CA THR A 201 -30.38 20.32 19.99
C THR A 201 -29.94 18.92 20.42
N ASP A 202 -30.59 18.33 21.43
CA ASP A 202 -30.19 17.01 21.91
C ASP A 202 -30.45 15.90 20.87
N GLU A 203 -31.49 16.02 20.06
CA GLU A 203 -31.73 15.14 18.90
C GLU A 203 -30.62 15.28 17.85
N GLN A 204 -30.21 16.51 17.52
CA GLN A 204 -29.11 16.77 16.59
C GLN A 204 -27.76 16.26 17.13
N LYS A 205 -27.53 16.28 18.45
CA LYS A 205 -26.31 15.72 19.06
C LYS A 205 -26.23 14.21 18.91
N GLU A 206 -27.34 13.49 19.06
CA GLU A 206 -27.33 12.04 18.82
C GLU A 206 -27.12 11.71 17.34
N LEU A 207 -27.77 12.42 16.42
CA LEU A 207 -27.49 12.27 14.98
C LEU A 207 -26.02 12.54 14.64
N LEU A 208 -25.41 13.58 15.22
CA LEU A 208 -23.98 13.86 15.04
C LEU A 208 -23.10 12.73 15.58
N LYS A 209 -23.48 12.14 16.72
CA LYS A 209 -22.74 11.03 17.33
C LYS A 209 -22.82 9.77 16.48
N GLU A 210 -23.98 9.46 15.92
CA GLU A 210 -24.14 8.36 14.96
C GLU A 210 -23.33 8.62 13.69
N ALA A 211 -23.36 9.83 13.12
CA ALA A 211 -22.56 10.18 11.96
C ALA A 211 -21.04 10.04 12.22
N LYS A 212 -20.58 10.43 13.42
CA LYS A 212 -19.18 10.21 13.85
C LYS A 212 -18.85 8.72 13.96
N ASN A 213 -19.78 7.92 14.46
CA ASN A 213 -19.59 6.46 14.54
C ASN A 213 -19.46 5.84 13.15
N ASP A 214 -20.34 6.20 12.21
CA ASP A 214 -20.28 5.73 10.83
C ASP A 214 -18.97 6.16 10.14
N TYR A 215 -18.54 7.41 10.34
CA TYR A 215 -17.26 7.91 9.84
C TYR A 215 -16.08 7.11 10.40
N ASN A 216 -16.07 6.83 11.70
CA ASN A 216 -15.03 6.00 12.34
C ASN A 216 -15.06 4.55 11.83
N ASN A 217 -16.24 4.04 11.50
CA ASN A 217 -16.45 2.73 10.88
C ASN A 217 -16.22 2.74 9.37
N GLN A 218 -15.71 3.85 8.80
CA GLN A 218 -15.42 4.00 7.37
C GLN A 218 -16.63 3.96 6.44
N ASP A 219 -17.85 4.09 6.99
CA ASP A 219 -19.09 4.21 6.22
C ASP A 219 -19.41 5.69 5.97
N TYR A 220 -18.67 6.29 5.03
CA TYR A 220 -18.79 7.72 4.74
C TYR A 220 -20.11 8.12 4.09
N LEU A 221 -20.77 7.19 3.37
CA LEU A 221 -22.07 7.48 2.77
C LEU A 221 -23.13 7.61 3.86
N SER A 222 -23.22 6.63 4.77
CA SER A 222 -24.14 6.69 5.91
C SER A 222 -23.85 7.88 6.82
N ALA A 223 -22.57 8.19 7.06
CA ALA A 223 -22.16 9.37 7.82
C ALA A 223 -22.66 10.66 7.17
N LEU A 224 -22.52 10.79 5.84
CA LEU A 224 -22.99 11.96 5.10
C LEU A 224 -24.51 12.09 5.13
N GLU A 225 -25.25 10.98 4.98
CA GLU A 225 -26.72 11.00 5.05
C GLU A 225 -27.22 11.52 6.40
N LYS A 226 -26.61 11.06 7.51
CA LYS A 226 -26.95 11.55 8.85
C LYS A 226 -26.62 13.02 9.06
N ILE A 227 -25.49 13.49 8.52
CA ILE A 227 -25.13 14.91 8.56
C ILE A 227 -26.14 15.76 7.75
N LEU A 228 -26.55 15.29 6.58
CA LEU A 228 -27.55 15.98 5.76
C LEU A 228 -28.91 16.05 6.47
N GLN A 229 -29.32 14.99 7.16
CA GLN A 229 -30.52 15.00 8.00
C GLN A 229 -30.43 16.04 9.11
N LEU A 230 -29.28 16.13 9.80
CA LEU A 230 -29.02 17.12 10.83
C LEU A 230 -29.13 18.56 10.29
N THR A 231 -28.61 18.83 9.09
CA THR A 231 -28.64 20.17 8.49
C THR A 231 -29.98 20.59 7.89
N ASN A 232 -30.89 19.65 7.65
CA ASN A 232 -32.21 19.89 7.05
C ASN A 232 -33.36 19.96 8.08
N GLN A 233 -33.05 19.78 9.37
CA GLN A 233 -33.96 19.98 10.50
C GLN A 233 -33.74 21.35 11.13
#